data_AF-A0A2V7ECD4-F1
#
_entry.id   AF-A0A2V7ECD4-F1
#
_cell.length_a   1.000
_cell.length_b   1.000
_cell.length_c   1.000
_cell.angle_alpha   90.00
_cell.angle_beta   90.00
_cell.angle_gamma   90.00
#
_symmetry.space_group_name_H-M   'P 1'
#
loop_
_entity.id
_entity.type
_entity.pdbx_description
1 polymer ?
#
loop_
_entity_poly.entity_id
_entity_poly.type
_entity_poly.pdbx_seq_one_letter_code
_entity_poly.pdbx_strand_id
1 'polypeptide(L)'
;MSAGDQTYWVRSDNSGLRIRGSPLILARTGGRYYEIFVSEVDRSFPRALLSGERVFRRELASGDSAIIYDDTAIVNLAERYHHQHPSARLLGPDDDPDDDVDITAVGETDILNVLGPYIALEHRLSVERTNEHDQDDTTRTVIDLRNGKTVPLDRMLRDSTVQEAVGEGGFVSRRWRHDGYDVISHYDSVHKGNALALRDHRGREWKLGLVASSFVQIFWLDKPRLDAQTRHALARAFNDATTYGERIQQVSRKKQSAPFHSKAPGRQT
;
A
#
# COMPACT_ATOMS: atom_id res chain seq x y z
N MET A 1 -0.87 -8.50 8.45
CA MET A 1 0.33 -8.74 7.59
C MET A 1 1.41 -7.74 8.00
N SER A 2 2.68 -8.13 8.15
CA SER A 2 3.77 -7.16 8.42
C SER A 2 3.86 -6.17 7.25
N ALA A 3 3.85 -4.87 7.56
CA ALA A 3 3.97 -3.76 6.61
C ALA A 3 5.36 -3.75 5.95
N GLY A 4 5.62 -4.71 5.05
CA GLY A 4 6.73 -4.63 4.11
C GLY A 4 6.56 -3.40 3.20
N ASP A 5 7.65 -2.97 2.55
CA ASP A 5 7.63 -1.87 1.58
C ASP A 5 6.46 -2.02 0.59
N GLN A 6 5.52 -1.07 0.59
CA GLN A 6 4.33 -1.08 -0.26
C GLN A 6 4.52 -0.23 -1.53
N THR A 7 5.33 0.83 -1.44
CA THR A 7 5.63 1.72 -2.57
C THR A 7 7.13 1.91 -2.73
N TYR A 8 7.58 1.97 -3.99
CA TYR A 8 8.99 2.17 -4.33
C TYR A 8 9.20 3.45 -5.12
N TRP A 9 10.15 4.29 -4.69
CA TRP A 9 10.65 5.41 -5.45
C TRP A 9 11.81 4.96 -6.33
N VAL A 10 11.65 5.06 -7.65
CA VAL A 10 12.68 4.68 -8.61
C VAL A 10 13.23 5.93 -9.31
N ARG A 11 14.55 6.07 -9.32
CA ARG A 11 15.25 7.13 -10.07
C ARG A 11 16.29 6.50 -10.99
N SER A 12 16.28 6.90 -12.25
CA SER A 12 17.32 6.58 -13.23
C SER A 12 18.16 7.81 -13.53
N ASP A 13 19.48 7.65 -13.58
CA ASP A 13 20.42 8.64 -14.11
C ASP A 13 21.59 7.96 -14.84
N ASN A 14 22.57 8.74 -15.31
CA ASN A 14 23.73 8.20 -16.04
C ASN A 14 24.62 7.27 -15.19
N SER A 15 24.47 7.27 -13.86
CA SER A 15 25.21 6.40 -12.93
C SER A 15 24.50 5.07 -12.66
N GLY A 16 23.21 4.96 -13.02
CA GLY A 16 22.41 3.75 -12.86
C GLY A 16 21.01 4.02 -12.33
N LEU A 17 20.45 3.00 -11.68
CA LEU A 17 19.14 3.02 -11.06
C LEU A 17 19.27 3.03 -9.54
N ARG A 18 18.48 3.88 -8.89
CA ARG A 18 18.33 3.93 -7.43
C ARG A 18 16.88 3.66 -7.09
N ILE A 19 16.66 2.78 -6.14
CA ILE A 19 15.34 2.32 -5.70
C ILE A 19 15.28 2.49 -4.18
N ARG A 20 14.20 3.10 -3.70
CA ARG A 20 13.92 3.25 -2.27
C ARG A 20 12.51 2.72 -1.99
N GLY A 21 12.42 1.68 -1.16
CA GLY A 21 11.16 1.17 -0.63
C GLY A 21 10.63 2.04 0.52
N SER A 22 9.32 2.07 0.68
CA SER A 22 8.62 2.79 1.74
C SER A 22 7.32 2.07 2.09
N PRO A 23 6.93 2.02 3.38
CA PRO A 23 5.67 1.45 3.82
C PRO A 23 4.44 2.30 3.45
N LEU A 24 4.65 3.43 2.76
CA LEU A 24 3.58 4.29 2.24
C LEU A 24 2.68 3.51 1.26
N ILE A 25 1.36 3.57 1.45
CA ILE A 25 0.38 3.10 0.45
C ILE A 25 -0.11 4.31 -0.34
N LEU A 26 0.21 4.35 -1.64
CA LEU A 26 -0.03 5.52 -2.49
C LEU A 26 -1.19 5.28 -3.47
N ALA A 27 -2.10 6.26 -3.54
CA ALA A 27 -3.16 6.33 -4.53
C ALA A 27 -3.05 7.60 -5.39
N ARG A 28 -3.59 7.55 -6.61
CA ARG A 28 -3.73 8.74 -7.46
C ARG A 28 -5.15 8.84 -8.02
N THR A 29 -5.78 9.98 -7.83
CA THR A 29 -7.11 10.26 -8.38
C THR A 29 -7.30 11.75 -8.61
N GLY A 30 -7.99 12.13 -9.70
CA GLY A 30 -8.20 13.54 -10.06
C GLY A 30 -6.90 14.34 -10.21
N GLY A 31 -5.81 13.69 -10.65
CA GLY A 31 -4.49 14.32 -10.80
C GLY A 31 -3.70 14.51 -9.50
N ARG A 32 -4.31 14.22 -8.34
CA ARG A 32 -3.70 14.37 -7.01
C ARG A 32 -3.22 13.04 -6.45
N TYR A 33 -2.28 13.11 -5.52
CA TYR A 33 -1.71 11.96 -4.82
C TYR A 33 -2.17 11.92 -3.37
N TYR A 34 -2.47 10.70 -2.91
CA TYR A 34 -2.97 10.47 -1.57
C TYR A 34 -2.20 9.34 -0.91
N GLU A 35 -1.89 9.52 0.37
CA GLU A 35 -1.56 8.42 1.27
C GLU A 35 -2.85 7.75 1.73
N ILE A 36 -2.87 6.43 1.75
CA ILE A 36 -3.94 5.64 2.37
C ILE A 36 -3.37 5.02 3.64
N PHE A 37 -4.03 5.21 4.75
CA PHE A 37 -3.59 4.68 6.04
C PHE A 37 -4.78 4.26 6.90
N VAL A 38 -4.51 3.34 7.82
CA VAL A 38 -5.47 2.81 8.79
C VAL A 38 -5.16 3.41 10.15
N SER A 39 -6.20 3.67 10.94
CA SER A 39 -6.08 4.09 12.34
C SER A 39 -7.13 3.38 13.17
N GLU A 40 -6.75 2.97 14.37
CA GLU A 40 -7.66 2.42 15.36
C GLU A 40 -8.64 3.48 15.86
N VAL A 41 -9.83 3.02 16.24
CA VAL A 41 -10.87 3.76 16.92
C VAL A 41 -11.40 2.90 18.05
N ASP A 42 -11.30 3.43 19.26
CA ASP A 42 -11.87 2.81 20.45
C ASP A 42 -13.27 3.40 20.74
N ARG A 43 -14.22 2.53 21.02
CA ARG A 43 -15.58 2.86 21.46
C ARG A 43 -15.99 2.05 22.68
N SER A 44 -15.03 1.73 23.54
CA SER A 44 -15.23 0.91 24.73
C SER A 44 -15.99 1.62 25.85
N PHE A 45 -16.59 0.82 26.71
CA PHE A 45 -17.26 1.18 27.96
C PHE A 45 -16.66 0.31 29.07
N PRO A 46 -16.87 0.62 30.37
CA PRO A 46 -16.29 -0.16 31.47
C PRO A 46 -16.49 -1.68 31.33
N ARG A 47 -17.66 -2.15 30.89
CA ARG A 47 -17.95 -3.58 30.68
C ARG A 47 -18.10 -4.01 29.22
N ALA A 48 -17.59 -3.22 28.27
CA ALA A 48 -17.62 -3.56 26.84
C ALA A 48 -16.38 -3.06 26.11
N LEU A 49 -15.56 -3.98 25.62
CA LEU A 49 -14.37 -3.66 24.84
C LEU A 49 -14.72 -3.66 23.35
N LEU A 50 -14.70 -2.50 22.72
CA LEU A 50 -15.17 -2.32 21.34
C LEU A 50 -14.14 -1.50 20.55
N SER A 51 -13.19 -2.19 19.91
CA SER A 51 -12.18 -1.55 19.06
C SER A 51 -12.43 -1.87 17.59
N GLY A 52 -12.21 -0.89 16.74
CA GLY A 52 -12.32 -1.03 15.29
C GLY A 52 -11.30 -0.15 14.59
N GLU A 53 -11.36 -0.12 13.26
CA GLU A 53 -10.43 0.68 12.46
C GLU A 53 -11.15 1.57 11.45
N ARG A 54 -10.51 2.70 11.14
CA ARG A 54 -10.90 3.61 10.06
C ARG A 54 -9.82 3.64 9.01
N VAL A 55 -10.24 3.74 7.75
CA VAL A 55 -9.33 4.02 6.65
C VAL A 55 -9.47 5.48 6.24
N PHE A 56 -8.33 6.14 6.12
CA PHE A 56 -8.23 7.53 5.71
C PHE A 56 -7.51 7.63 4.37
N ARG A 57 -7.88 8.65 3.60
CA ARG A 57 -7.01 9.22 2.55
C ARG A 57 -6.47 10.55 3.03
N ARG A 58 -5.18 10.80 2.83
CA ARG A 58 -4.56 12.11 3.06
C ARG A 58 -4.00 12.66 1.76
N GLU A 59 -4.45 13.84 1.34
CA GLU A 59 -3.87 14.52 0.19
C GLU A 59 -2.45 14.97 0.52
N LEU A 60 -1.46 14.52 -0.26
CA LEU A 60 -0.06 14.78 0.07
C LEU A 60 0.34 16.25 -0.04
N ALA A 61 -0.36 17.02 -0.88
CA ALA A 61 -0.04 18.43 -1.12
C ALA A 61 -0.48 19.33 0.02
N SER A 62 -1.71 19.15 0.53
CA SER A 62 -2.28 19.95 1.61
C SER A 62 -2.12 19.32 3.00
N GLY A 63 -2.02 17.99 3.09
CA GLY A 63 -2.09 17.24 4.35
C GLY A 63 -3.53 16.95 4.81
N ASP A 64 -4.54 17.39 4.06
CA ASP A 64 -5.94 17.19 4.43
C ASP A 64 -6.31 15.71 4.41
N SER A 65 -6.89 15.25 5.51
CA SER A 65 -7.30 13.85 5.66
C SER A 65 -8.82 13.74 5.62
N ALA A 66 -9.33 12.71 4.96
CA ALA A 66 -10.75 12.39 4.91
C ALA A 66 -10.94 10.89 5.17
N ILE A 67 -11.96 10.56 5.96
CA ILE A 67 -12.39 9.18 6.17
C ILE A 67 -12.95 8.64 4.86
N ILE A 68 -12.52 7.44 4.48
CA ILE A 68 -13.04 6.72 3.30
C ILE A 68 -13.69 5.39 3.68
N TYR A 69 -13.42 4.88 4.87
CA TYR A 69 -14.10 3.73 5.47
C TYR A 69 -14.17 3.93 6.99
N ASP A 70 -15.35 3.66 7.57
CA ASP A 70 -15.58 3.61 9.00
C ASP A 70 -16.14 2.23 9.35
N ASP A 71 -15.64 1.60 10.41
CA ASP A 71 -16.14 0.31 10.88
C ASP A 71 -17.52 0.48 11.50
N THR A 72 -18.53 0.44 10.64
CA THR A 72 -19.93 0.59 11.05
C THR A 72 -20.40 -0.57 11.93
N ALA A 73 -19.75 -1.73 11.92
CA ALA A 73 -20.14 -2.84 12.78
C ALA A 73 -19.83 -2.51 14.25
N ILE A 74 -18.63 -2.01 14.54
CA ILE A 74 -18.23 -1.53 15.87
C ILE A 74 -19.05 -0.31 16.29
N VAL A 75 -19.30 0.65 15.37
CA VAL A 75 -20.19 1.79 15.66
C VAL A 75 -21.58 1.33 16.09
N ASN A 76 -22.20 0.42 15.32
CA ASN A 76 -23.54 -0.09 15.63
C ASN A 76 -23.56 -0.91 16.92
N LEU A 77 -22.48 -1.65 17.24
CA LEU A 77 -22.35 -2.35 18.52
C LEU A 77 -22.30 -1.38 19.70
N ALA A 78 -21.49 -0.33 19.60
CA ALA A 78 -21.38 0.70 20.63
C ALA A 78 -22.70 1.46 20.85
N GLU A 79 -23.41 1.80 19.77
CA GLU A 79 -24.73 2.45 19.86
C GLU A 79 -25.76 1.54 20.53
N ARG A 80 -25.81 0.25 20.17
CA ARG A 80 -26.69 -0.72 20.84
C ARG A 80 -26.35 -0.88 22.31
N TYR A 81 -25.07 -0.97 22.65
CA TYR A 81 -24.62 -1.07 24.05
C TYR A 81 -25.04 0.17 24.83
N HIS A 82 -24.79 1.38 24.32
CA HIS A 82 -25.18 2.61 24.99
C HIS A 82 -26.70 2.72 25.19
N HIS A 83 -27.51 2.28 24.22
CA HIS A 83 -28.96 2.23 24.38
C HIS A 83 -29.44 1.28 25.48
N GLN A 84 -28.76 0.15 25.67
CA GLN A 84 -29.07 -0.82 26.73
C GLN A 84 -28.53 -0.37 28.10
N HIS A 85 -27.44 0.42 28.10
CA HIS A 85 -26.72 0.88 29.28
C HIS A 85 -26.61 2.42 29.27
N PRO A 86 -27.71 3.18 29.40
CA PRO A 86 -27.72 4.63 29.22
C PRO A 86 -26.86 5.39 30.25
N SER A 87 -26.55 4.78 31.39
CA SER A 87 -25.66 5.35 32.42
C SER A 87 -24.18 5.04 32.19
N ALA A 88 -23.84 4.08 31.31
CA ALA A 88 -22.46 3.77 31.00
C ALA A 88 -21.86 4.90 30.16
N ARG A 89 -20.65 5.33 30.53
CA ARG A 89 -19.87 6.31 29.77
C ARG A 89 -18.87 5.60 28.87
N LEU A 90 -18.59 6.23 27.73
CA LEU A 90 -17.48 5.85 26.87
C LEU A 90 -16.16 6.03 27.64
N LEU A 91 -15.27 5.06 27.53
CA LEU A 91 -13.91 5.15 28.05
C LEU A 91 -13.12 6.16 27.22
N GLY A 92 -12.33 6.98 27.91
CA GLY A 92 -11.27 7.78 27.31
C GLY A 92 -10.02 6.94 27.03
N PRO A 93 -9.03 7.51 26.33
CA PRO A 93 -7.81 6.78 25.94
C PRO A 93 -6.96 6.28 27.12
N ASP A 94 -7.09 6.89 28.30
CA ASP A 94 -6.34 6.57 29.51
C ASP A 94 -7.22 5.86 30.56
N ASP A 95 -8.49 5.56 30.25
CA ASP A 95 -9.39 4.87 31.17
C ASP A 95 -9.26 3.35 31.00
N ASP A 96 -9.09 2.62 32.10
CA ASP A 96 -9.07 1.16 32.08
C ASP A 96 -10.49 0.57 32.07
N PRO A 97 -10.72 -0.56 31.37
CA PRO A 97 -11.96 -1.32 31.49
C PRO A 97 -12.09 -1.98 32.87
N ASP A 98 -13.31 -2.38 33.23
CA ASP A 98 -13.56 -3.25 34.38
C ASP A 98 -12.98 -4.65 34.12
N ASP A 99 -12.61 -5.37 35.18
CA ASP A 99 -12.10 -6.75 35.10
C ASP A 99 -13.12 -7.74 34.51
N ASP A 100 -14.41 -7.39 34.56
CA ASP A 100 -15.53 -8.26 34.22
C ASP A 100 -16.32 -7.68 33.03
N VAL A 101 -15.84 -7.98 31.83
CA VAL A 101 -16.35 -7.48 30.54
C VAL A 101 -17.45 -8.40 30.02
N ASP A 102 -18.58 -7.83 29.61
CA ASP A 102 -19.74 -8.56 29.09
C ASP A 102 -19.61 -8.89 27.59
N ILE A 103 -18.87 -8.05 26.85
CA ILE A 103 -18.67 -8.16 25.41
C ILE A 103 -17.30 -7.62 24.99
N THR A 104 -16.60 -8.39 24.15
CA THR A 104 -15.41 -7.95 23.44
C THR A 104 -15.70 -8.00 21.94
N ALA A 105 -15.45 -6.93 21.22
CA ALA A 105 -15.54 -6.88 19.77
C ALA A 105 -14.33 -6.17 19.19
N VAL A 106 -13.69 -6.82 18.22
CA VAL A 106 -12.49 -6.31 17.55
C VAL A 106 -12.72 -6.33 16.04
N GLY A 107 -12.60 -5.16 15.42
CA GLY A 107 -12.66 -4.97 13.98
C GLY A 107 -11.29 -4.63 13.40
N GLU A 108 -10.76 -5.48 12.52
CA GLU A 108 -9.49 -5.27 11.83
C GLU A 108 -9.73 -5.01 10.34
N THR A 109 -8.99 -4.07 9.74
CA THR A 109 -9.09 -3.69 8.33
C THR A 109 -7.74 -3.78 7.62
N ASP A 110 -7.62 -4.72 6.70
CA ASP A 110 -6.46 -4.84 5.82
C ASP A 110 -6.72 -4.15 4.46
N ILE A 111 -5.77 -3.30 4.04
CA ILE A 111 -5.75 -2.78 2.66
C ILE A 111 -5.14 -3.86 1.76
N LEU A 112 -6.00 -4.53 0.99
CA LEU A 112 -5.57 -5.59 0.08
C LEU A 112 -4.83 -5.03 -1.14
N ASN A 113 -5.31 -3.90 -1.68
CA ASN A 113 -4.72 -3.31 -2.88
C ASN A 113 -5.20 -1.87 -3.13
N VAL A 114 -4.40 -1.12 -3.90
CA VAL A 114 -4.77 0.15 -4.52
C VAL A 114 -4.60 0.03 -6.03
N LEU A 115 -5.69 0.21 -6.77
CA LEU A 115 -5.73 0.08 -8.23
C LEU A 115 -6.40 1.30 -8.83
N GLY A 116 -5.60 2.14 -9.50
CA GLY A 116 -6.10 3.41 -10.03
C GLY A 116 -6.74 4.26 -8.93
N PRO A 117 -8.00 4.70 -9.08
CA PRO A 117 -8.74 5.46 -8.07
C PRO A 117 -9.51 4.56 -7.08
N TYR A 118 -9.19 3.27 -6.97
CA TYR A 118 -9.91 2.33 -6.11
C TYR A 118 -9.01 1.72 -5.04
N ILE A 119 -9.62 1.40 -3.90
CA ILE A 119 -9.00 0.57 -2.87
C ILE A 119 -9.85 -0.69 -2.65
N ALA A 120 -9.18 -1.82 -2.47
CA ALA A 120 -9.81 -3.06 -2.04
C ALA A 120 -9.43 -3.32 -0.58
N LEU A 121 -10.43 -3.59 0.25
CA LEU A 121 -10.28 -3.81 1.68
C LEU A 121 -10.81 -5.19 2.06
N GLU A 122 -10.20 -5.79 3.08
CA GLU A 122 -10.78 -6.87 3.87
C GLU A 122 -11.01 -6.35 5.29
N HIS A 123 -12.21 -6.56 5.80
CA HIS A 123 -12.57 -6.28 7.18
C HIS A 123 -12.88 -7.61 7.87
N ARG A 124 -12.27 -7.84 9.03
CA ARG A 124 -12.54 -8.98 9.90
C ARG A 124 -13.12 -8.46 11.21
N LEU A 125 -14.24 -9.03 11.63
CA LEU A 125 -14.88 -8.73 12.90
C LEU A 125 -14.88 -10.00 13.73
N SER A 126 -14.39 -9.91 14.96
CA SER A 126 -14.58 -10.94 15.98
C SER A 126 -15.39 -10.37 17.13
N VAL A 127 -16.39 -11.11 17.60
CA VAL A 127 -17.24 -10.71 18.73
C VAL A 127 -17.41 -11.86 19.70
N GLU A 128 -17.02 -11.63 20.94
CA GLU A 128 -17.11 -12.54 22.07
C GLU A 128 -18.10 -11.96 23.08
N ARG A 129 -19.01 -12.79 23.61
CA ARG A 129 -19.99 -12.38 24.64
C ARG A 129 -20.03 -13.41 25.74
N THR A 130 -20.20 -12.96 26.97
CA THR A 130 -20.29 -13.87 28.12
C THR A 130 -21.46 -14.85 27.94
N ASN A 131 -21.16 -16.15 27.96
CA ASN A 131 -22.11 -17.26 27.80
C ASN A 131 -22.77 -17.40 26.42
N GLU A 132 -22.24 -16.76 25.38
CA GLU A 132 -22.65 -17.00 23.98
C GLU A 132 -21.50 -17.60 23.17
N HIS A 133 -21.77 -18.05 21.94
CA HIS A 133 -20.72 -18.49 21.03
C HIS A 133 -20.05 -17.28 20.38
N ASP A 134 -18.74 -17.37 20.18
CA ASP A 134 -17.97 -16.39 19.45
C ASP A 134 -18.47 -16.27 18.00
N GLN A 135 -18.49 -15.04 17.50
CA GLN A 135 -18.93 -14.72 16.15
C GLN A 135 -17.79 -14.06 15.39
N ASP A 136 -17.35 -14.70 14.31
CA ASP A 136 -16.42 -14.13 13.36
C ASP A 136 -17.10 -13.84 12.02
N ASP A 137 -16.82 -12.68 11.44
CA ASP A 137 -17.24 -12.30 10.09
C ASP A 137 -16.06 -11.75 9.30
N THR A 138 -16.06 -11.96 7.99
CA THR A 138 -15.06 -11.41 7.08
C THR A 138 -15.73 -10.86 5.83
N THR A 139 -15.64 -9.56 5.65
CA THR A 139 -16.22 -8.85 4.50
C THR A 139 -15.12 -8.26 3.64
N ARG A 140 -15.28 -8.35 2.31
CA ARG A 140 -14.40 -7.67 1.34
C ARG A 140 -15.17 -6.63 0.57
N THR A 141 -14.58 -5.44 0.42
CA THR A 141 -15.23 -4.31 -0.24
C THR A 141 -14.25 -3.55 -1.13
N VAL A 142 -14.80 -2.86 -2.14
CA VAL A 142 -14.04 -1.98 -3.02
C VAL A 142 -14.60 -0.58 -2.91
N ILE A 143 -13.75 0.42 -2.67
CA ILE A 143 -14.14 1.81 -2.48
C ILE A 143 -13.55 2.66 -3.61
N ASP A 144 -14.41 3.46 -4.25
CA ASP A 144 -14.00 4.46 -5.24
C ASP A 144 -13.54 5.74 -4.55
N LEU A 145 -12.23 6.02 -4.58
CA LEU A 145 -11.62 7.18 -3.95
C LEU A 145 -12.08 8.51 -4.56
N ARG A 146 -12.76 8.54 -5.71
CA ARG A 146 -13.27 9.80 -6.27
C ARG A 146 -14.44 10.34 -5.45
N ASN A 147 -15.27 9.45 -4.91
CA ASN A 147 -16.52 9.81 -4.23
C ASN A 147 -16.72 9.12 -2.87
N GLY A 148 -15.80 8.26 -2.44
CA GLY A 148 -15.85 7.54 -1.18
C GLY A 148 -16.91 6.44 -1.12
N LYS A 149 -17.49 6.03 -2.27
CA LYS A 149 -18.57 5.03 -2.30
C LYS A 149 -18.04 3.63 -2.55
N THR A 150 -18.67 2.66 -1.91
CA THR A 150 -18.51 1.25 -2.25
C THR A 150 -19.00 0.98 -3.67
N VAL A 151 -18.25 0.17 -4.41
CA VAL A 151 -18.59 -0.30 -5.75
C VAL A 151 -18.40 -1.82 -5.83
N PRO A 152 -19.09 -2.51 -6.75
CA PRO A 152 -18.81 -3.91 -6.99
C PRO A 152 -17.46 -4.06 -7.73
N LEU A 153 -16.80 -5.21 -7.53
CA LEU A 153 -15.48 -5.49 -8.09
C LEU A 153 -15.45 -5.40 -9.63
N ASP A 154 -16.51 -5.87 -10.29
CA ASP A 154 -16.61 -5.86 -11.76
C ASP A 154 -16.62 -4.43 -12.32
N ARG A 155 -17.21 -3.47 -11.59
CA ARG A 155 -17.17 -2.05 -11.94
C ARG A 155 -15.75 -1.49 -11.89
N MET A 156 -14.99 -1.80 -10.84
CA MET A 156 -13.57 -1.42 -10.75
C MET A 156 -12.78 -2.00 -11.91
N LEU A 157 -12.94 -3.30 -12.18
CA LEU A 157 -12.21 -3.98 -13.25
C LEU A 157 -12.56 -3.44 -14.65
N ARG A 158 -13.74 -2.85 -14.86
CA ARG A 158 -14.12 -2.24 -16.14
C ARG A 158 -13.67 -0.77 -16.28
N ASP A 159 -13.20 -0.14 -15.20
CA ASP A 159 -12.74 1.25 -15.25
C ASP A 159 -11.44 1.35 -16.06
N SER A 160 -11.40 2.25 -17.05
CA SER A 160 -10.25 2.42 -17.94
C SER A 160 -8.99 2.87 -17.16
N THR A 161 -9.15 3.62 -16.08
CA THR A 161 -8.03 4.05 -15.23
C THR A 161 -7.37 2.86 -14.52
N VAL A 162 -8.15 1.83 -14.17
CA VAL A 162 -7.62 0.57 -13.62
C VAL A 162 -6.91 -0.21 -14.72
N GLN A 163 -7.52 -0.32 -15.91
CA GLN A 163 -6.91 -1.00 -17.06
C GLN A 163 -5.57 -0.38 -17.49
N GLU A 164 -5.46 0.95 -17.43
CA GLU A 164 -4.20 1.65 -17.67
C GLU A 164 -3.18 1.42 -16.55
N ALA A 165 -3.61 1.44 -15.29
CA ALA A 165 -2.74 1.27 -14.12
C ALA A 165 -2.11 -0.12 -14.05
N VAL A 166 -2.85 -1.17 -14.41
CA VAL A 166 -2.39 -2.56 -14.32
C VAL A 166 -1.34 -2.94 -15.37
N GLY A 167 -1.16 -2.12 -16.40
CA GLY A 167 -0.26 -2.39 -17.52
C GLY A 167 -0.82 -3.41 -18.51
N GLU A 168 -0.16 -3.51 -19.67
CA GLU A 168 -0.52 -4.46 -20.73
C GLU A 168 -0.09 -5.89 -20.35
N GLY A 169 -0.91 -6.88 -20.63
CA GLY A 169 -0.56 -8.30 -20.47
C GLY A 169 -1.53 -9.07 -19.56
N GLY A 170 -1.05 -10.19 -19.02
CA GLY A 170 -1.82 -11.08 -18.14
C GLY A 170 -1.34 -11.05 -16.69
N PHE A 171 -1.84 -11.97 -15.85
CA PHE A 171 -1.41 -12.06 -14.45
C PHE A 171 0.05 -12.48 -14.27
N VAL A 172 0.60 -13.25 -15.22
CA VAL A 172 1.96 -13.82 -15.13
C VAL A 172 3.01 -12.85 -15.67
N SER A 173 2.66 -12.05 -16.69
CA SER A 173 3.57 -11.09 -17.27
C SER A 173 2.83 -9.82 -17.65
N ARG A 174 3.36 -8.69 -17.19
CA ARG A 174 2.82 -7.36 -17.42
C ARG A 174 3.88 -6.42 -17.95
N ARG A 175 3.44 -5.41 -18.67
CA ARG A 175 4.29 -4.38 -19.25
C ARG A 175 3.65 -3.01 -19.16
N TRP A 176 4.43 -2.03 -18.71
CA TRP A 176 4.10 -0.62 -18.79
C TRP A 176 5.07 0.04 -19.77
N ARG A 177 4.53 0.59 -20.84
CA ARG A 177 5.32 1.31 -21.85
C ARG A 177 5.64 2.72 -21.36
N HIS A 178 6.88 3.14 -21.56
CA HIS A 178 7.32 4.51 -21.34
C HIS A 178 8.13 4.99 -22.56
N ASP A 179 8.32 6.30 -22.69
CA ASP A 179 9.14 6.84 -23.79
C ASP A 179 10.60 6.42 -23.58
N GLY A 180 11.08 5.51 -24.43
CA GLY A 180 12.46 5.04 -24.48
C GLY A 180 12.76 3.74 -23.72
N TYR A 181 11.82 3.24 -22.91
CA TYR A 181 11.94 1.97 -22.18
C TYR A 181 10.56 1.43 -21.76
N ASP A 182 10.50 0.13 -21.46
CA ASP A 182 9.37 -0.51 -20.81
C ASP A 182 9.73 -0.85 -19.35
N VAL A 183 8.76 -0.85 -18.44
CA VAL A 183 8.85 -1.64 -17.21
C VAL A 183 8.12 -2.95 -17.48
N ILE A 184 8.73 -4.07 -17.11
CA ILE A 184 8.12 -5.39 -17.19
C ILE A 184 8.04 -6.00 -15.80
N SER A 185 6.99 -6.78 -15.58
CA SER A 185 6.81 -7.61 -14.41
C SER A 185 6.63 -9.06 -14.80
N HIS A 186 7.26 -9.94 -14.05
CA HIS A 186 7.01 -11.38 -14.10
C HIS A 186 6.65 -11.88 -12.72
N TYR A 187 5.51 -12.57 -12.61
CA TYR A 187 5.13 -13.20 -11.37
C TYR A 187 6.07 -14.38 -11.09
N ASP A 188 6.80 -14.29 -9.99
CA ASP A 188 7.69 -15.31 -9.47
C ASP A 188 6.91 -16.13 -8.43
N SER A 189 6.49 -17.33 -8.82
CA SER A 189 5.72 -18.23 -7.95
C SER A 189 6.53 -18.78 -6.78
N VAL A 190 7.86 -18.83 -6.89
CA VAL A 190 8.76 -19.31 -5.82
C VAL A 190 8.80 -18.29 -4.71
N HIS A 191 8.97 -17.01 -5.07
CA HIS A 191 9.04 -15.91 -4.11
C HIS A 191 7.67 -15.27 -3.81
N LYS A 192 6.59 -15.78 -4.43
CA LYS A 192 5.21 -15.25 -4.32
C LYS A 192 5.13 -13.73 -4.53
N GLY A 193 5.86 -13.23 -5.52
CA GLY A 193 5.99 -11.79 -5.77
C GLY A 193 6.21 -11.46 -7.24
N ASN A 194 6.28 -10.18 -7.56
CA ASN A 194 6.52 -9.70 -8.91
C ASN A 194 7.98 -9.28 -9.08
N ALA A 195 8.71 -9.97 -9.95
CA ALA A 195 10.05 -9.57 -10.37
C ALA A 195 9.95 -8.46 -11.41
N LEU A 196 10.38 -7.26 -11.05
CA LEU A 196 10.38 -6.09 -11.91
C LEU A 196 11.71 -5.92 -12.63
N ALA A 197 11.64 -5.51 -13.90
CA ALA A 197 12.80 -5.09 -14.68
C ALA A 197 12.45 -3.90 -15.59
N LEU A 198 13.46 -3.07 -15.88
CA LEU A 198 13.40 -2.13 -17.00
C LEU A 198 13.89 -2.82 -18.26
N ARG A 199 13.27 -2.52 -19.40
CA ARG A 199 13.70 -2.99 -20.70
C ARG A 199 13.89 -1.82 -21.65
N ASP A 200 15.06 -1.65 -22.24
CA ASP A 200 15.27 -0.57 -23.21
C ASP A 200 14.69 -0.91 -24.60
N HIS A 201 14.71 0.08 -25.49
CA HIS A 201 14.39 -0.08 -26.90
C HIS A 201 15.23 -1.14 -27.65
N ARG A 202 16.36 -1.59 -27.08
CA ARG A 202 17.21 -2.66 -27.64
C ARG A 202 16.87 -4.03 -27.05
N GLY A 203 15.83 -4.12 -26.20
CA GLY A 203 15.40 -5.35 -25.55
C GLY A 203 16.28 -5.78 -24.38
N ARG A 204 17.21 -4.94 -23.90
CA ARG A 204 18.07 -5.27 -22.75
C ARG A 204 17.31 -5.04 -21.46
N GLU A 205 17.37 -6.01 -20.55
CA GLU A 205 16.64 -5.97 -19.29
C GLU A 205 17.57 -5.68 -18.09
N TRP A 206 17.10 -4.82 -17.19
CA TRP A 206 17.75 -4.49 -15.92
C TRP A 206 16.79 -4.78 -14.77
N LYS A 207 17.13 -5.78 -13.97
CA LYS A 207 16.35 -6.17 -12.80
C LYS A 207 16.29 -5.02 -11.79
N LEU A 208 15.07 -4.66 -11.39
CA LEU A 208 14.78 -3.66 -10.36
C LEU A 208 14.64 -4.31 -8.98
N GLY A 209 14.03 -5.49 -8.91
CA GLY A 209 13.85 -6.22 -7.65
C GLY A 209 12.57 -7.04 -7.62
N LEU A 210 12.26 -7.58 -6.45
CA LEU A 210 11.02 -8.28 -6.17
C LEU A 210 10.09 -7.34 -5.38
N VAL A 211 8.85 -7.22 -5.83
CA VAL A 211 7.77 -6.53 -5.13
C VAL A 211 6.81 -7.58 -4.57
N ALA A 212 6.57 -7.53 -3.26
CA ALA A 212 5.72 -8.47 -2.54
C ALA A 212 4.21 -8.18 -2.71
N SER A 213 3.79 -7.88 -3.94
CA SER A 213 2.39 -7.69 -4.29
C SER A 213 2.11 -8.40 -5.60
N SER A 214 0.94 -9.03 -5.73
CA SER A 214 0.46 -9.63 -6.99
C SER A 214 0.07 -8.57 -8.03
N PHE A 215 -0.13 -7.32 -7.61
CA PHE A 215 -0.51 -6.21 -8.47
C PHE A 215 0.45 -5.05 -8.30
N VAL A 216 1.08 -4.67 -9.40
CA VAL A 216 1.97 -3.52 -9.47
C VAL A 216 1.27 -2.42 -10.25
N GLN A 217 1.41 -1.19 -9.80
CA GLN A 217 1.01 0.02 -10.52
C GLN A 217 2.22 0.95 -10.59
N ILE A 218 2.35 1.68 -11.70
CA ILE A 218 3.45 2.63 -11.91
C ILE A 218 2.90 4.04 -11.99
N PHE A 219 3.48 4.93 -11.16
CA PHE A 219 3.24 6.36 -11.23
C PHE A 219 4.41 7.05 -11.93
N TRP A 220 4.26 7.33 -13.23
CA TRP A 220 5.25 8.11 -13.98
C TRP A 220 5.28 9.56 -13.46
N LEU A 221 6.47 10.05 -13.10
CA LEU A 221 6.65 11.40 -12.51
C LEU A 221 7.21 12.42 -13.52
N ASP A 222 7.60 11.95 -14.68
CA ASP A 222 8.21 12.67 -15.79
C ASP A 222 7.28 12.79 -17.01
N LYS A 223 6.25 11.95 -17.12
CA LYS A 223 5.25 12.01 -18.19
C LYS A 223 3.79 11.86 -17.69
N PRO A 224 2.99 12.94 -17.68
CA PRO A 224 3.43 14.33 -17.79
C PRO A 224 4.36 14.68 -16.63
N ARG A 225 5.23 15.67 -16.84
CA ARG A 225 6.12 16.14 -15.79
C ARG A 225 5.30 16.69 -14.63
N LEU A 226 5.50 16.13 -13.43
CA LEU A 226 4.89 16.67 -12.22
C LEU A 226 5.40 18.08 -11.93
N ASP A 227 4.51 18.92 -11.43
CA ASP A 227 4.87 20.23 -10.90
C ASP A 227 5.76 20.09 -9.65
N ALA A 228 6.42 21.20 -9.29
CA ALA A 228 7.39 21.21 -8.20
C ALA A 228 6.75 20.94 -6.84
N GLN A 229 5.51 21.41 -6.61
CA GLN A 229 4.80 21.26 -5.35
C GLN A 229 4.45 19.78 -5.13
N THR A 230 3.84 19.13 -6.11
CA THR A 230 3.48 17.71 -6.07
C THR A 230 4.72 16.83 -5.89
N ARG A 231 5.80 17.12 -6.62
CA ARG A 231 7.07 16.39 -6.48
C ARG A 231 7.65 16.53 -5.08
N HIS A 232 7.63 17.73 -4.52
CA HIS A 232 8.14 17.98 -3.18
C HIS A 232 7.27 17.30 -2.11
N ALA A 233 5.94 17.33 -2.26
CA ALA A 233 4.99 16.63 -1.39
C ALA A 233 5.25 15.11 -1.37
N LEU A 234 5.40 14.47 -2.53
CA LEU A 234 5.75 13.05 -2.60
C LEU A 234 7.11 12.77 -1.96
N ALA A 235 8.13 13.60 -2.24
CA ALA A 235 9.45 13.41 -1.66
C ALA A 235 9.43 13.48 -0.12
N ARG A 236 8.66 14.42 0.45
CA ARG A 236 8.41 14.50 1.90
C ARG A 236 7.71 13.26 2.42
N ALA A 237 6.59 12.86 1.83
CA ALA A 237 5.84 11.68 2.28
C ALA A 237 6.71 10.40 2.32
N PHE A 238 7.54 10.19 1.29
CA PHE A 238 8.48 9.07 1.30
C PHE A 238 9.57 9.21 2.37
N ASN A 239 10.02 10.43 2.69
CA ASN A 239 11.00 10.66 3.75
C ASN A 239 10.36 10.47 5.13
N ASP A 240 9.15 10.93 5.34
CA ASP A 240 8.45 10.77 6.63
C ASP A 240 8.18 9.29 6.90
N ALA A 241 7.80 8.56 5.84
CA ALA A 241 7.56 7.13 5.88
C ALA A 241 8.80 6.27 6.22
N THR A 242 10.04 6.79 6.12
CA THR A 242 11.23 6.03 6.51
C THR A 242 11.33 5.82 8.01
N THR A 243 10.62 6.63 8.80
CA THR A 243 10.51 6.47 10.27
C THR A 243 9.89 5.12 10.64
N TYR A 244 9.14 4.50 9.72
CA TYR A 244 8.47 3.22 9.90
C TYR A 244 9.26 2.03 9.31
N GLY A 245 10.44 2.27 8.72
CA GLY A 245 11.31 1.26 8.09
C GLY A 245 11.63 1.58 6.64
N GLU A 246 12.90 1.47 6.23
CA GLU A 246 13.35 1.76 4.85
C GLU A 246 14.23 0.63 4.29
N ARG A 247 14.08 0.35 2.99
CA ARG A 247 15.04 -0.44 2.21
C ARG A 247 15.54 0.33 0.99
N ILE A 248 16.84 0.59 0.93
CA ILE A 248 17.49 1.23 -0.22
C ILE A 248 18.23 0.17 -1.05
N GLN A 249 18.02 0.18 -2.38
CA GLN A 249 18.78 -0.62 -3.33
C GLN A 249 19.37 0.26 -4.43
N GLN A 250 20.65 0.05 -4.74
CA GLN A 250 21.33 0.70 -5.85
C GLN A 250 21.76 -0.35 -6.88
N VAL A 251 21.35 -0.15 -8.14
CA VAL A 251 21.74 -0.98 -9.27
C VAL A 251 22.57 -0.12 -10.22
N SER A 252 23.87 -0.42 -10.33
CA SER A 252 24.77 0.28 -11.24
C SER A 252 25.33 -0.67 -12.31
N ARG A 253 25.74 -0.10 -13.44
CA ARG A 253 26.42 -0.84 -14.50
C ARG A 253 27.76 -1.34 -13.96
N LYS A 254 27.95 -2.66 -13.79
CA LYS A 254 29.31 -3.22 -13.73
C LYS A 254 30.01 -2.84 -15.04
N LYS A 255 31.00 -1.95 -14.98
CA LYS A 255 31.98 -1.85 -16.06
C LYS A 255 32.58 -3.25 -16.18
N GLN A 256 32.41 -3.90 -17.33
CA GLN A 256 33.24 -5.05 -17.68
C GLN A 256 34.68 -4.53 -17.67
N SER A 257 35.42 -4.80 -16.61
CA SER A 257 36.87 -4.70 -16.60
C SER A 257 37.34 -5.74 -17.61
N ALA A 258 37.86 -5.28 -18.75
CA ALA A 258 38.54 -6.13 -19.71
C ALA A 258 39.61 -6.96 -18.97
N PRO A 259 39.80 -8.25 -19.30
CA PRO A 259 40.85 -9.04 -18.68
C PRO A 259 42.21 -8.41 -18.97
N PHE A 260 42.93 -8.06 -17.91
CA PHE A 260 44.31 -7.61 -17.99
C PHE A 260 45.14 -8.81 -18.45
N HIS A 261 45.53 -8.85 -19.73
CA HIS A 261 46.59 -9.75 -20.18
C HIS A 261 47.92 -9.23 -19.61
N SER A 262 48.34 -9.79 -18.48
CA SER A 262 49.71 -9.65 -17.98
C SER A 262 50.65 -10.36 -18.95
N LYS A 263 51.38 -9.60 -19.78
CA LYS A 263 52.57 -10.09 -20.46
C LYS A 263 53.61 -10.46 -19.41
N ALA A 264 54.02 -11.71 -19.37
CA ALA A 264 55.17 -12.17 -18.59
C ALA A 264 56.46 -11.56 -19.16
N PRO A 265 57.37 -11.02 -18.33
CA PRO A 265 58.70 -10.64 -18.80
C PRO A 265 59.58 -11.88 -18.91
N GLY A 266 60.16 -12.06 -20.11
CA GLY A 266 61.13 -13.10 -20.40
C GLY A 266 62.39 -12.96 -19.53
N ARG A 267 62.87 -14.09 -19.04
CA ARG A 267 64.16 -14.24 -18.37
C ARG A 267 65.21 -14.50 -19.45
N GLN A 268 66.10 -13.53 -19.69
CA GLN A 268 67.33 -13.75 -20.45
C GLN A 268 68.47 -14.10 -19.48
N THR A 269 69.18 -15.18 -19.85
CA THR A 269 70.53 -15.64 -19.49
C THR A 269 70.86 -15.79 -18.01
#